data_AF-A0A2D7MCY8-F1
#
_entry.id   AF-A0A2D7MCY8-F1
#
_cell.length_a   1.000
_cell.length_b   1.000
_cell.length_c   1.000
_cell.angle_alpha   90.00
_cell.angle_beta   90.00
_cell.angle_gamma   90.00
#
_symmetry.space_group_name_H-M   'P 1'
#
loop_
_entity.id
_entity.type
_entity.pdbx_description
1 polymer ?
#
loop_
_entity_poly.entity_id
_entity_poly.type
_entity_poly.pdbx_seq_one_letter_code
_entity_poly.pdbx_strand_id
1 'polypeptide(L)'
;MELRKYGLFFLLISFIILGCTNQIKEAKDEILTPYELGNQNQTTTYEECIAFYKELASGSSKLNIQNIGITDSGWPLHLVTFNPESEFNFKKLSATKSIVLINNGIHPGEPEGIDASMMLMRDLVYSKIKLPKNTVLTLIPIYNIGGSLNRNTSSRVNQNGPEAYGFRGNALNYDLNRDFIKNDTENAKSFQQLFHLVNPDFFIDTHVSNGADYQYTLTHLYTQEDKLGKPLGALQNQFKKDISTLLKDQGIESTPYVNVFNRNPKEGFSQFYDSSRYSTGYTALFHTPGLMIETHMLKPYAQRVSQTYSFLKTILDYVDQNSKNLKSTRLKHANYWKTKTYYPLTHRIDSSKSKQFLFKGYASEFQESKLAEYQRLKYLQDRPENTVINYYNRFAVEDSVRIPQAFVIKSKYAKIINHLKRNQVILETIEKDTVFEVQVEYIQDYKTSRNPYEGHYYHYQTQTRSKAEEIIFQKGDVIVYTRQNSLRYVMESLEARAPNSFFNWNYFDAILQRKEGFSPYVFEDLAFDLLQEDLILKAKVDSVKRLNPNFKGYPLLNFIFRNSKYLEKDFMRYPIYKIP
;
A
#
# COMPACT_ATOMS: atom_id res chain seq x y z
N MET A 1 68.82 -46.16 -58.96
CA MET A 1 68.94 -47.06 -57.80
C MET A 1 67.59 -47.08 -57.10
N GLU A 2 66.93 -48.24 -57.18
CA GLU A 2 65.95 -48.81 -56.23
C GLU A 2 64.70 -47.99 -55.84
N LEU A 3 63.54 -48.35 -56.40
CA LEU A 3 62.48 -49.24 -55.84
C LEU A 3 61.44 -48.47 -55.00
N ARG A 4 60.31 -48.12 -55.62
CA ARG A 4 58.98 -48.78 -55.48
C ARG A 4 58.33 -48.59 -54.09
N LYS A 5 57.13 -48.01 -54.06
CA LYS A 5 55.84 -48.74 -53.98
C LYS A 5 54.63 -47.79 -53.83
N TYR A 6 53.66 -47.99 -54.74
CA TYR A 6 52.18 -47.83 -54.66
C TYR A 6 51.59 -46.65 -53.88
N GLY A 7 50.61 -45.88 -54.34
CA GLY A 7 49.65 -46.03 -55.42
C GLY A 7 48.40 -45.21 -55.07
N LEU A 8 47.74 -44.67 -56.09
CA LEU A 8 46.30 -44.36 -56.16
C LEU A 8 45.65 -43.49 -55.06
N PHE A 9 45.18 -42.28 -55.45
CA PHE A 9 43.77 -41.81 -55.37
C PHE A 9 43.77 -40.27 -55.55
N PHE A 10 43.30 -39.71 -56.67
CA PHE A 10 41.90 -39.33 -56.92
C PHE A 10 41.22 -38.56 -55.77
N LEU A 11 40.71 -37.37 -56.10
CA LEU A 11 39.90 -36.44 -55.29
C LEU A 11 40.62 -35.59 -54.24
N LEU A 12 40.94 -34.35 -54.62
CA LEU A 12 41.10 -33.24 -53.68
C LEU A 12 40.19 -32.07 -54.09
N ILE A 13 38.89 -32.36 -54.19
CA ILE A 13 37.81 -31.38 -54.10
C ILE A 13 36.78 -31.99 -53.14
N SER A 14 36.36 -31.17 -52.16
CA SER A 14 35.33 -31.43 -51.14
C SER A 14 35.85 -31.99 -49.82
N PHE A 15 36.04 -31.11 -48.82
CA PHE A 15 35.51 -31.22 -47.44
C PHE A 15 36.08 -30.07 -46.59
N ILE A 16 35.46 -28.88 -46.68
CA ILE A 16 35.45 -27.91 -45.56
C ILE A 16 33.97 -27.71 -45.22
N ILE A 17 33.42 -28.68 -44.50
CA ILE A 17 32.13 -28.57 -43.84
C ILE A 17 32.30 -29.16 -42.43
N LEU A 18 31.79 -28.41 -41.44
CA LEU A 18 31.52 -28.78 -40.04
C LEU A 18 32.65 -28.61 -39.01
N GLY A 19 32.59 -27.46 -38.35
CA GLY A 19 33.11 -27.24 -37.00
C GLY A 19 32.26 -26.25 -36.18
N CYS A 20 31.01 -25.97 -36.56
CA CYS A 20 30.05 -25.36 -35.64
C CYS A 20 29.47 -26.48 -34.76
N THR A 21 30.22 -26.87 -33.73
CA THR A 21 29.61 -27.52 -32.58
C THR A 21 28.74 -26.47 -31.90
N ASN A 22 27.45 -26.47 -32.24
CA ASN A 22 26.44 -26.04 -31.29
C ASN A 22 26.70 -26.88 -30.04
N GLN A 23 27.31 -26.28 -29.02
CA GLN A 23 27.16 -26.79 -27.67
C GLN A 23 25.66 -26.78 -27.41
N ILE A 24 25.06 -27.96 -27.55
CA ILE A 24 23.79 -28.27 -26.91
C ILE A 24 24.09 -28.05 -25.44
N LYS A 25 23.76 -26.85 -24.93
CA LYS A 25 23.69 -26.62 -23.49
C LYS A 25 22.67 -27.65 -23.02
N GLU A 26 23.14 -28.69 -22.35
CA GLU A 26 22.28 -29.57 -21.56
C GLU A 26 21.35 -28.65 -20.75
N ALA A 27 20.04 -28.90 -20.87
CA ALA A 27 19.08 -28.22 -20.05
C ALA A 27 19.47 -28.54 -18.60
N LYS A 28 19.86 -27.52 -17.83
CA LYS A 28 19.97 -27.68 -16.37
C LYS A 28 18.68 -28.35 -15.90
N ASP A 29 18.81 -29.40 -15.10
CA ASP A 29 17.68 -30.07 -14.48
C ASP A 29 16.76 -29.03 -13.82
N GLU A 30 15.46 -29.22 -14.00
CA GLU A 30 14.48 -28.30 -13.43
C GLU A 30 14.58 -28.29 -11.90
N ILE A 31 14.69 -27.08 -11.34
CA ILE A 31 14.66 -26.88 -9.90
C ILE A 31 13.21 -26.68 -9.47
N LEU A 32 12.71 -27.63 -8.67
CA LEU A 32 11.39 -27.54 -8.05
C LEU A 32 11.40 -26.62 -6.83
N THR A 33 10.24 -26.04 -6.49
CA THR A 33 10.11 -25.24 -5.27
C THR A 33 10.11 -26.15 -4.02
N PRO A 34 10.51 -25.63 -2.84
CA PRO A 34 10.41 -26.38 -1.58
C PRO A 34 9.00 -26.91 -1.32
N TYR A 35 7.97 -26.12 -1.62
CA TYR A 35 6.56 -26.52 -1.56
C TYR A 35 6.25 -27.77 -2.43
N GLU A 36 6.79 -27.84 -3.65
CA GLU A 36 6.57 -28.96 -4.58
C GLU A 36 7.39 -30.20 -4.24
N LEU A 37 8.55 -30.03 -3.59
CA LEU A 37 9.36 -31.13 -3.07
C LEU A 37 8.74 -31.74 -1.80
N GLY A 38 7.98 -30.94 -1.04
CA GLY A 38 7.29 -31.35 0.17
C GLY A 38 5.95 -32.05 -0.08
N ASN A 39 5.12 -32.07 0.96
CA ASN A 39 3.79 -32.71 0.94
C ASN A 39 2.65 -31.76 0.54
N GLN A 40 2.96 -30.59 -0.03
CA GLN A 40 2.00 -29.53 -0.37
C GLN A 40 1.20 -28.97 0.82
N ASN A 41 1.64 -29.23 2.05
CA ASN A 41 1.16 -28.61 3.29
C ASN A 41 2.29 -27.97 4.13
N GLN A 42 3.51 -28.00 3.59
CA GLN A 42 4.70 -27.35 4.12
C GLN A 42 4.98 -26.06 3.34
N THR A 43 5.41 -25.02 4.05
CA THR A 43 5.67 -23.70 3.47
C THR A 43 7.16 -23.48 3.30
N THR A 44 7.54 -22.76 2.26
CA THR A 44 8.94 -22.37 2.05
C THR A 44 9.45 -21.45 3.19
N THR A 45 10.64 -21.72 3.73
CA THR A 45 11.33 -20.82 4.69
C THR A 45 12.00 -19.64 3.99
N TYR A 46 12.42 -18.61 4.74
CA TYR A 46 13.11 -17.46 4.18
C TYR A 46 14.40 -17.87 3.45
N GLU A 47 15.22 -18.70 4.08
CA GLU A 47 16.49 -19.17 3.57
C GLU A 47 16.31 -19.98 2.29
N GLU A 48 15.35 -20.92 2.28
CA GLU A 48 15.01 -21.72 1.10
C GLU A 48 14.47 -20.84 -0.05
N CYS A 49 13.63 -19.86 0.25
CA CYS A 49 13.08 -18.94 -0.75
C CYS A 49 14.20 -18.18 -1.46
N ILE A 50 15.13 -17.59 -0.69
CA ILE A 50 16.24 -16.81 -1.25
C ILE A 50 17.26 -17.72 -1.96
N ALA A 51 17.53 -18.92 -1.42
CA ALA A 51 18.40 -19.90 -2.08
C ALA A 51 17.85 -20.32 -3.43
N PHE A 52 16.55 -20.65 -3.51
CA PHE A 52 15.87 -21.01 -4.75
C PHE A 52 16.00 -19.92 -5.82
N TYR A 53 15.72 -18.66 -5.49
CA TYR A 53 15.82 -17.57 -6.48
C TYR A 53 17.25 -17.30 -6.93
N LYS A 54 18.24 -17.44 -6.05
CA LYS A 54 19.67 -17.34 -6.41
C LYS A 54 20.08 -18.46 -7.37
N GLU A 55 19.66 -19.69 -7.08
CA GLU A 55 19.94 -20.84 -7.93
C GLU A 55 19.28 -20.70 -9.30
N LEU A 56 18.00 -20.32 -9.33
CA LEU A 56 17.25 -20.08 -10.57
C LEU A 56 17.88 -18.96 -11.40
N ALA A 57 18.32 -17.86 -10.77
CA ALA A 57 19.03 -16.77 -11.45
C ALA A 57 20.40 -17.22 -11.99
N SER A 58 21.14 -18.05 -11.26
CA SER A 58 22.42 -18.61 -11.74
C SER A 58 22.24 -19.53 -12.97
N GLY A 59 21.04 -20.08 -13.15
CA GLY A 59 20.68 -20.95 -14.27
C GLY A 59 20.18 -20.21 -15.51
N SER A 60 19.82 -18.93 -15.41
CA SER A 60 19.12 -18.22 -16.49
C SER A 60 19.44 -16.73 -16.54
N SER A 61 19.85 -16.23 -17.71
CA SER A 61 20.04 -14.80 -17.94
C SER A 61 18.73 -13.99 -17.91
N LYS A 62 17.57 -14.67 -17.96
CA LYS A 62 16.24 -14.05 -17.96
C LYS A 62 15.79 -13.62 -16.56
N LEU A 63 16.46 -14.07 -15.51
CA LEU A 63 16.11 -13.78 -14.12
C LEU A 63 17.25 -13.06 -13.41
N ASN A 64 16.94 -12.00 -12.68
CA ASN A 64 17.88 -11.27 -11.84
C ASN A 64 17.32 -11.15 -10.41
N ILE A 65 18.18 -11.33 -9.41
CA ILE A 65 17.88 -11.05 -8.01
C ILE A 65 18.82 -9.96 -7.50
N GLN A 66 18.27 -8.97 -6.81
CA GLN A 66 19.05 -7.87 -6.23
C GLN A 66 18.55 -7.48 -4.84
N ASN A 67 19.46 -6.95 -4.03
CA ASN A 67 19.18 -6.44 -2.70
C ASN A 67 18.79 -4.96 -2.78
N ILE A 68 17.71 -4.57 -2.10
CA ILE A 68 17.22 -3.19 -2.00
C ILE A 68 17.08 -2.82 -0.53
N GLY A 69 17.97 -1.97 -0.03
CA GLY A 69 17.91 -1.49 1.35
C GLY A 69 18.00 -2.61 2.40
N ILE A 70 17.61 -2.28 3.63
CA ILE A 70 17.61 -3.18 4.79
C ILE A 70 16.21 -3.29 5.38
N THR A 71 15.96 -4.30 6.21
CA THR A 71 14.72 -4.48 6.96
C THR A 71 14.99 -4.45 8.45
N ASP A 72 13.94 -4.38 9.28
CA ASP A 72 14.12 -4.33 10.73
C ASP A 72 14.71 -5.64 11.31
N SER A 73 14.72 -6.74 10.54
CA SER A 73 15.40 -7.97 10.93
C SER A 73 16.90 -7.96 10.61
N GLY A 74 17.43 -6.88 10.05
CA GLY A 74 18.83 -6.74 9.62
C GLY A 74 19.13 -7.36 8.25
N TRP A 75 18.19 -8.09 7.65
CA TRP A 75 18.35 -8.70 6.33
C TRP A 75 17.94 -7.73 5.21
N PRO A 76 18.56 -7.81 4.02
CA PRO A 76 18.17 -6.98 2.89
C PRO A 76 16.81 -7.39 2.32
N LEU A 77 16.02 -6.42 1.87
CA LEU A 77 14.83 -6.70 1.05
C LEU A 77 15.29 -7.14 -0.34
N HIS A 78 14.68 -8.17 -0.90
CA HIS A 78 15.07 -8.70 -2.22
C HIS A 78 14.06 -8.29 -3.29
N LEU A 79 14.55 -8.01 -4.49
CA LEU A 79 13.77 -7.83 -5.71
C LEU A 79 14.19 -8.89 -6.72
N VAL A 80 13.23 -9.68 -7.19
CA VAL A 80 13.43 -10.65 -8.28
C VAL A 80 12.75 -10.11 -9.52
N THR A 81 13.46 -10.11 -10.65
CA THR A 81 12.96 -9.61 -11.94
C THR A 81 13.11 -10.69 -13.00
N PHE A 82 12.02 -11.00 -13.68
CA PHE A 82 11.99 -11.84 -14.87
C PHE A 82 11.73 -11.00 -16.12
N ASN A 83 12.65 -11.09 -17.08
CA ASN A 83 12.51 -10.49 -18.40
C ASN A 83 13.12 -11.42 -19.47
N PRO A 84 12.34 -11.92 -20.45
CA PRO A 84 12.87 -12.76 -21.52
C PRO A 84 14.03 -12.14 -22.30
N GLU A 85 14.08 -10.81 -22.37
CA GLU A 85 15.12 -10.04 -23.10
C GLU A 85 16.39 -9.80 -22.28
N SER A 86 16.48 -10.28 -21.04
CA SER A 86 17.66 -10.13 -20.15
C SER A 86 18.09 -8.67 -19.92
N GLU A 87 17.18 -7.70 -20.06
CA GLU A 87 17.39 -6.30 -19.68
C GLU A 87 16.77 -6.05 -18.30
N PHE A 88 17.52 -5.40 -17.40
CA PHE A 88 17.15 -5.19 -15.98
C PHE A 88 17.24 -3.72 -15.55
N ASN A 89 17.59 -2.82 -16.46
CA ASN A 89 17.58 -1.39 -16.21
C ASN A 89 16.13 -0.85 -16.28
N PHE A 90 15.54 -0.58 -15.12
CA PHE A 90 14.14 -0.11 -15.02
C PHE A 90 13.84 1.15 -15.83
N LYS A 91 14.80 2.07 -15.99
CA LYS A 91 14.61 3.27 -16.83
C LYS A 91 14.40 2.91 -18.30
N LYS A 92 15.11 1.91 -18.82
CA LYS A 92 14.91 1.40 -20.19
C LYS A 92 13.63 0.58 -20.29
N LEU A 93 13.39 -0.31 -19.34
CA LEU A 93 12.19 -1.16 -19.31
C LEU A 93 10.91 -0.33 -19.26
N SER A 94 10.87 0.70 -18.42
CA SER A 94 9.71 1.58 -18.28
C SER A 94 9.40 2.38 -19.55
N ALA A 95 10.30 2.43 -20.54
CA ALA A 95 10.00 3.04 -21.84
C ALA A 95 9.19 2.11 -22.75
N THR A 96 9.49 0.80 -22.75
CA THR A 96 8.98 -0.14 -23.77
C THR A 96 8.05 -1.22 -23.22
N LYS A 97 8.18 -1.61 -21.95
CA LYS A 97 7.43 -2.70 -21.32
C LYS A 97 6.52 -2.19 -20.21
N SER A 98 5.42 -2.88 -19.95
CA SER A 98 4.70 -2.77 -18.68
C SER A 98 5.46 -3.52 -17.59
N ILE A 99 5.46 -3.00 -16.37
CA ILE A 99 6.10 -3.66 -15.24
C ILE A 99 5.03 -4.05 -14.21
N VAL A 100 4.96 -5.34 -13.85
CA VAL A 100 4.09 -5.84 -12.77
C VAL A 100 4.96 -6.06 -11.54
N LEU A 101 4.53 -5.58 -10.37
CA LEU A 101 5.17 -5.85 -9.09
C LEU A 101 4.25 -6.69 -8.20
N ILE A 102 4.72 -7.87 -7.81
CA ILE A 102 4.08 -8.72 -6.80
C ILE A 102 4.76 -8.50 -5.45
N ASN A 103 3.99 -8.24 -4.40
CA ASN A 103 4.44 -8.18 -3.03
C ASN A 103 3.96 -9.44 -2.29
N ASN A 104 4.89 -10.30 -1.91
CA ASN A 104 4.58 -11.52 -1.17
C ASN A 104 5.01 -11.40 0.30
N GLY A 105 4.32 -12.13 1.18
CA GLY A 105 4.74 -12.29 2.57
C GLY A 105 4.77 -10.97 3.35
N ILE A 106 3.85 -10.03 3.08
CA ILE A 106 3.61 -8.90 3.99
C ILE A 106 3.08 -9.39 5.34
N HIS A 107 2.29 -10.46 5.32
CA HIS A 107 1.95 -11.29 6.46
C HIS A 107 2.42 -12.72 6.19
N PRO A 108 3.63 -13.11 6.64
CA PRO A 108 4.23 -14.43 6.38
C PRO A 108 3.46 -15.64 6.93
N GLY A 109 2.40 -15.40 7.69
CA GLY A 109 1.41 -16.43 8.04
C GLY A 109 0.38 -16.70 6.94
N GLU A 110 0.55 -16.07 5.77
CA GLU A 110 -0.27 -16.14 4.55
C GLU A 110 0.66 -16.51 3.38
N PRO A 111 1.25 -17.72 3.40
CA PRO A 111 2.45 -18.02 2.61
C PRO A 111 2.16 -18.35 1.14
N GLU A 112 0.90 -18.51 0.74
CA GLU A 112 0.48 -19.04 -0.57
C GLU A 112 1.05 -18.24 -1.74
N GLY A 113 1.14 -16.91 -1.59
CA GLY A 113 1.74 -16.03 -2.59
C GLY A 113 3.24 -16.25 -2.78
N ILE A 114 3.96 -16.63 -1.71
CA ILE A 114 5.39 -16.93 -1.76
C ILE A 114 5.60 -18.15 -2.68
N ASP A 115 4.95 -19.27 -2.36
CA ASP A 115 5.12 -20.53 -3.09
C ASP A 115 4.57 -20.46 -4.52
N ALA A 116 3.38 -19.86 -4.69
CA ALA A 116 2.79 -19.67 -6.02
C ALA A 116 3.66 -18.79 -6.93
N SER A 117 4.30 -17.76 -6.39
CA SER A 117 5.19 -16.89 -7.17
C SER A 117 6.51 -17.58 -7.52
N MET A 118 7.04 -18.43 -6.64
CA MET A 118 8.22 -19.25 -6.93
C MET A 118 7.95 -20.20 -8.10
N MET A 119 6.80 -20.88 -8.09
CA MET A 119 6.35 -21.74 -9.19
C MET A 119 6.21 -20.95 -10.50
N LEU A 120 5.58 -19.77 -10.45
CA LEU A 120 5.39 -18.92 -11.63
C LEU A 120 6.73 -18.48 -12.25
N MET A 121 7.68 -18.03 -11.42
CA MET A 121 9.00 -17.60 -11.89
C MET A 121 9.80 -18.75 -12.50
N ARG A 122 9.76 -19.94 -11.89
CA ARG A 122 10.36 -21.15 -12.47
C ARG A 122 9.76 -21.46 -13.83
N ASP A 123 8.43 -21.51 -13.93
CA ASP A 123 7.76 -21.88 -15.18
C ASP A 123 8.06 -20.89 -16.32
N LEU A 124 8.24 -19.61 -15.99
CA LEU A 124 8.72 -18.59 -16.93
C LEU A 124 10.18 -18.81 -17.35
N VAL A 125 11.07 -19.12 -16.41
CA VAL A 125 12.49 -19.38 -16.69
C VAL A 125 12.67 -20.58 -17.60
N TYR A 126 12.01 -21.70 -17.29
CA TYR A 126 12.04 -22.93 -18.10
C TYR A 126 11.07 -22.90 -19.29
N SER A 127 10.36 -21.78 -19.51
CA SER A 127 9.44 -21.60 -20.65
C SER A 127 8.32 -22.65 -20.73
N LYS A 128 7.86 -23.14 -19.57
CA LYS A 128 6.71 -24.05 -19.42
C LYS A 128 5.38 -23.37 -19.69
N ILE A 129 5.33 -22.06 -19.48
CA ILE A 129 4.19 -21.21 -19.84
C ILE A 129 4.61 -20.19 -20.89
N LYS A 130 3.61 -19.58 -21.54
CA LYS A 130 3.83 -18.53 -22.53
C LYS A 130 4.62 -17.37 -21.91
N LEU A 131 5.74 -17.01 -22.55
CA LEU A 131 6.53 -15.88 -22.11
C LEU A 131 5.85 -14.54 -22.46
N PRO A 132 5.82 -13.57 -21.54
CA PRO A 132 5.29 -12.24 -21.82
C PRO A 132 6.15 -11.53 -22.87
N LYS A 133 5.52 -10.83 -23.81
CA LYS A 133 6.19 -10.08 -24.87
C LYS A 133 6.33 -8.60 -24.55
N ASN A 134 5.40 -8.04 -23.80
CA ASN A 134 5.28 -6.62 -23.48
C ASN A 134 5.39 -6.34 -21.97
N THR A 135 5.48 -7.37 -21.13
CA THR A 135 5.51 -7.23 -19.68
C THR A 135 6.79 -7.79 -19.05
N VAL A 136 7.33 -7.05 -18.08
CA VAL A 136 8.34 -7.52 -17.13
C VAL A 136 7.65 -7.86 -15.83
N LEU A 137 7.95 -9.04 -15.30
CA LEU A 137 7.44 -9.45 -13.99
C LEU A 137 8.50 -9.20 -12.93
N THR A 138 8.14 -8.47 -11.88
CA THR A 138 8.96 -8.24 -10.70
C THR A 138 8.24 -8.73 -9.46
N LEU A 139 8.99 -9.16 -8.45
CA LEU A 139 8.42 -9.49 -7.15
C LEU A 139 9.36 -9.20 -5.99
N ILE A 140 8.75 -8.93 -4.84
CA ILE A 140 9.37 -9.03 -3.52
C ILE A 140 9.09 -10.46 -3.02
N PRO A 141 10.11 -11.32 -2.85
CA PRO A 141 9.91 -12.71 -2.42
C PRO A 141 9.19 -12.81 -1.07
N ILE A 142 9.66 -12.02 -0.09
CA ILE A 142 9.13 -11.93 1.26
C ILE A 142 9.36 -10.51 1.76
N TYR A 143 8.28 -9.76 1.97
CA TYR A 143 8.35 -8.37 2.43
C TYR A 143 8.62 -8.27 3.94
N ASN A 144 7.90 -9.05 4.75
CA ASN A 144 8.10 -9.13 6.18
C ASN A 144 9.09 -10.24 6.54
N ILE A 145 10.38 -9.97 6.38
CA ILE A 145 11.43 -10.96 6.67
C ILE A 145 11.44 -11.34 8.16
N GLY A 146 11.33 -10.36 9.07
CA GLY A 146 11.30 -10.63 10.52
C GLY A 146 10.13 -11.52 10.95
N GLY A 147 8.95 -11.32 10.36
CA GLY A 147 7.80 -12.19 10.58
C GLY A 147 8.01 -13.59 10.01
N SER A 148 8.68 -13.72 8.86
CA SER A 148 8.98 -15.01 8.24
C SER A 148 9.96 -15.83 9.07
N LEU A 149 10.98 -15.18 9.66
CA LEU A 149 11.93 -15.78 10.58
C LEU A 149 11.28 -16.18 11.92
N ASN A 150 10.24 -15.46 12.36
CA ASN A 150 9.42 -15.84 13.51
C ASN A 150 8.39 -16.92 13.12
N ARG A 151 8.91 -18.11 12.83
CA ARG A 151 8.13 -19.25 12.34
C ARG A 151 7.48 -20.01 13.49
N ASN A 152 6.21 -20.39 13.32
CA ASN A 152 5.42 -21.04 14.36
C ASN A 152 4.30 -21.91 13.75
N THR A 153 3.51 -22.56 14.61
CA THR A 153 2.41 -23.47 14.21
C THR A 153 1.05 -23.08 14.80
N SER A 154 0.98 -22.03 15.62
CA SER A 154 -0.14 -21.82 16.55
C SER A 154 -0.67 -20.40 16.65
N SER A 155 0.00 -19.39 16.08
CA SER A 155 -0.39 -17.98 16.28
C SER A 155 -1.64 -17.55 15.49
N ARG A 156 -2.14 -18.38 14.55
CA ARG A 156 -3.29 -18.07 13.67
C ARG A 156 -4.45 -19.05 13.87
N VAL A 157 -5.12 -18.94 15.01
CA VAL A 157 -6.24 -19.82 15.43
C VAL A 157 -7.47 -19.78 14.51
N ASN A 158 -7.59 -18.76 13.67
CA ASN A 158 -8.72 -18.55 12.78
C ASN A 158 -8.48 -19.06 11.35
N GLN A 159 -7.41 -19.82 11.13
CA GLN A 159 -7.02 -20.32 9.81
C GLN A 159 -6.76 -21.83 9.85
N ASN A 160 -7.15 -22.53 8.78
CA ASN A 160 -6.65 -23.88 8.47
C ASN A 160 -5.28 -23.73 7.79
N GLY A 161 -4.29 -23.35 8.61
CA GLY A 161 -2.95 -23.03 8.16
C GLY A 161 -2.13 -24.27 7.78
N PRO A 162 -1.06 -24.09 6.98
CA PRO A 162 -0.08 -25.14 6.74
C PRO A 162 0.66 -25.52 8.03
N GLU A 163 1.47 -26.59 7.98
CA GLU A 163 2.14 -27.20 9.15
C GLU A 163 2.95 -26.19 9.98
N ALA A 164 3.62 -25.25 9.32
CA ALA A 164 4.30 -24.13 9.94
C ALA A 164 4.27 -22.91 9.01
N TYR A 165 4.26 -21.72 9.60
CA TYR A 165 4.16 -20.45 8.89
C TYR A 165 4.79 -19.30 9.70
N GLY A 166 4.95 -18.12 9.09
CA GLY A 166 5.54 -16.97 9.78
C GLY A 166 4.54 -16.14 10.59
N PHE A 167 5.05 -15.28 11.44
CA PHE A 167 4.25 -14.38 12.28
C PHE A 167 3.77 -13.13 11.53
N ARG A 168 2.64 -12.55 11.96
CA ARG A 168 2.00 -11.39 11.31
C ARG A 168 2.84 -10.11 11.45
N GLY A 169 3.31 -9.82 12.65
CA GLY A 169 4.13 -8.64 12.94
C GLY A 169 5.54 -8.79 12.37
N ASN A 170 6.21 -7.68 12.09
CA ASN A 170 7.62 -7.69 11.70
C ASN A 170 8.56 -7.83 12.91
N ALA A 171 9.87 -7.65 12.71
CA ALA A 171 10.85 -7.72 13.79
C ALA A 171 10.63 -6.70 14.93
N LEU A 172 9.96 -5.59 14.63
CA LEU A 172 9.52 -4.58 15.62
C LEU A 172 8.05 -4.74 16.02
N ASN A 173 7.41 -5.85 15.63
CA ASN A 173 6.01 -6.18 15.88
C ASN A 173 4.98 -5.24 15.22
N TYR A 174 5.35 -4.50 14.17
CA TYR A 174 4.40 -3.72 13.36
C TYR A 174 3.68 -4.61 12.33
N ASP A 175 2.40 -4.35 12.10
CA ASP A 175 1.68 -4.81 10.91
C ASP A 175 2.11 -3.93 9.72
N LEU A 176 2.98 -4.48 8.87
CA LEU A 176 3.51 -3.75 7.71
C LEU A 176 2.41 -3.31 6.72
N ASN A 177 1.23 -3.96 6.73
CA ASN A 177 0.08 -3.54 5.93
C ASN A 177 -0.66 -2.33 6.55
N ARG A 178 0.02 -1.56 7.40
CA ARG A 178 -0.41 -0.23 7.91
C ARG A 178 0.68 0.83 7.80
N ASP A 179 1.87 0.47 7.30
CA ASP A 179 3.08 1.29 7.44
C ASP A 179 3.51 2.03 6.15
N PHE A 180 2.69 2.00 5.08
CA PHE A 180 3.09 2.57 3.79
C PHE A 180 3.15 4.12 3.77
N ILE A 181 2.44 4.80 4.68
CA ILE A 181 2.45 6.27 4.80
C ILE A 181 3.33 6.74 5.95
N LYS A 182 2.98 6.34 7.18
CA LYS A 182 3.72 6.70 8.39
C LYS A 182 5.17 6.22 8.34
N ASN A 183 5.42 5.04 7.75
CA ASN A 183 6.74 4.60 7.34
C ASN A 183 7.77 4.57 8.47
N ASP A 184 7.42 3.92 9.58
CA ASP A 184 8.27 3.84 10.77
C ASP A 184 9.30 2.71 10.67
N THR A 185 9.01 1.66 9.89
CA THR A 185 9.88 0.48 9.74
C THR A 185 10.94 0.65 8.65
N GLU A 186 12.10 -0.02 8.79
CA GLU A 186 13.07 -0.13 7.69
C GLU A 186 12.48 -0.90 6.50
N ASN A 187 11.58 -1.87 6.75
CA ASN A 187 10.84 -2.57 5.71
C ASN A 187 10.12 -1.58 4.79
N ALA A 188 9.32 -0.68 5.35
CA ALA A 188 8.56 0.28 4.56
C ALA A 188 9.48 1.28 3.83
N LYS A 189 10.62 1.68 4.41
CA LYS A 189 11.60 2.56 3.73
C LYS A 189 12.21 1.86 2.52
N SER A 190 12.60 0.59 2.67
CA SER A 190 13.12 -0.24 1.58
C SER A 190 12.06 -0.53 0.52
N PHE A 191 10.80 -0.73 0.91
CA PHE A 191 9.68 -0.83 -0.02
C PHE A 191 9.53 0.44 -0.86
N GLN A 192 9.56 1.63 -0.25
CA GLN A 192 9.46 2.90 -0.98
C GLN A 192 10.60 3.04 -2.00
N GLN A 193 11.83 2.76 -1.59
CA GLN A 193 12.99 2.77 -2.49
C GLN A 193 12.79 1.79 -3.67
N LEU A 194 12.36 0.56 -3.39
CA LEU A 194 12.09 -0.46 -4.40
C LEU A 194 10.96 -0.03 -5.34
N PHE A 195 9.83 0.39 -4.79
CA PHE A 195 8.65 0.80 -5.56
C PHE A 195 8.98 1.94 -6.51
N HIS A 196 9.75 2.93 -6.05
CA HIS A 196 10.16 4.07 -6.86
C HIS A 196 11.29 3.77 -7.86
N LEU A 197 12.12 2.75 -7.58
CA LEU A 197 13.07 2.20 -8.56
C LEU A 197 12.35 1.46 -9.69
N VAL A 198 11.39 0.62 -9.33
CA VAL A 198 10.64 -0.24 -10.26
C VAL A 198 9.60 0.56 -11.05
N ASN A 199 8.95 1.54 -10.41
CA ASN A 199 7.82 2.33 -10.93
C ASN A 199 6.76 1.46 -11.65
N PRO A 200 6.17 0.47 -10.95
CA PRO A 200 5.34 -0.55 -11.59
C PRO A 200 4.07 0.04 -12.22
N ASP A 201 3.66 -0.54 -13.34
CA ASP A 201 2.40 -0.24 -14.02
C ASP A 201 1.20 -0.93 -13.38
N PHE A 202 1.41 -2.08 -12.73
CA PHE A 202 0.39 -2.80 -11.99
C PHE A 202 0.98 -3.41 -10.72
N PHE A 203 0.25 -3.35 -9.62
CA PHE A 203 0.68 -3.88 -8.32
C PHE A 203 -0.22 -5.01 -7.85
N ILE A 204 0.37 -6.07 -7.31
CA ILE A 204 -0.34 -7.22 -6.75
C ILE A 204 0.20 -7.46 -5.34
N ASP A 205 -0.68 -7.62 -4.38
CA ASP A 205 -0.35 -8.04 -3.02
C ASP A 205 -1.04 -9.38 -2.74
N THR A 206 -0.36 -10.34 -2.12
CA THR A 206 -0.92 -11.69 -1.88
C THR A 206 -1.19 -11.91 -0.40
N HIS A 207 -2.42 -12.29 -0.07
CA HIS A 207 -2.94 -12.42 1.29
C HIS A 207 -3.88 -13.64 1.42
N VAL A 208 -4.28 -13.89 2.65
CA VAL A 208 -5.32 -14.85 3.05
C VAL A 208 -6.39 -14.13 3.85
N SER A 209 -7.64 -14.37 3.46
CA SER A 209 -8.79 -13.66 4.00
C SER A 209 -9.05 -14.01 5.46
N ASN A 210 -9.77 -13.13 6.15
CA ASN A 210 -10.34 -13.42 7.46
C ASN A 210 -11.86 -13.22 7.38
N GLY A 211 -12.61 -13.73 8.37
CA GLY A 211 -14.04 -13.48 8.48
C GLY A 211 -14.89 -14.76 8.41
N ALA A 212 -15.75 -14.85 7.40
CA ALA A 212 -16.79 -15.89 7.26
C ALA A 212 -16.31 -17.15 6.51
N ASP A 213 -17.06 -18.24 6.64
CA ASP A 213 -16.87 -19.46 5.84
C ASP A 213 -17.83 -19.49 4.64
N TYR A 214 -17.29 -19.72 3.45
CA TYR A 214 -18.01 -19.73 2.17
C TYR A 214 -17.36 -20.67 1.15
N GLN A 215 -18.03 -20.90 0.01
CA GLN A 215 -17.60 -21.92 -0.94
C GLN A 215 -16.36 -21.49 -1.75
N TYR A 216 -16.22 -20.19 -2.04
CA TYR A 216 -15.08 -19.68 -2.82
C TYR A 216 -13.75 -19.94 -2.12
N THR A 217 -12.74 -20.33 -2.90
CA THR A 217 -11.35 -20.38 -2.40
C THR A 217 -10.60 -19.10 -2.71
N LEU A 218 -10.99 -18.38 -3.76
CA LEU A 218 -10.38 -17.13 -4.18
C LEU A 218 -11.31 -15.94 -3.93
N THR A 219 -10.83 -14.97 -3.17
CA THR A 219 -11.44 -13.64 -3.09
C THR A 219 -10.43 -12.57 -3.51
N HIS A 220 -10.91 -11.35 -3.72
CA HIS A 220 -10.06 -10.27 -4.20
C HIS A 220 -10.48 -8.91 -3.64
N LEU A 221 -9.50 -8.05 -3.43
CA LEU A 221 -9.71 -6.62 -3.20
C LEU A 221 -9.00 -5.82 -4.28
N TYR A 222 -9.75 -5.34 -5.27
CA TYR A 222 -9.24 -4.39 -6.25
C TYR A 222 -9.11 -3.01 -5.62
N THR A 223 -8.08 -2.25 -6.05
CA THR A 223 -7.98 -0.81 -5.75
C THR A 223 -9.31 -0.14 -6.06
N GLN A 224 -9.88 0.61 -5.11
CA GLN A 224 -11.24 1.11 -5.26
C GLN A 224 -11.36 2.12 -6.41
N GLU A 225 -12.22 1.84 -7.40
CA GLU A 225 -12.27 2.57 -8.67
C GLU A 225 -12.71 4.04 -8.57
N ASP A 226 -13.56 4.40 -7.62
CA ASP A 226 -14.02 5.79 -7.40
C ASP A 226 -12.89 6.65 -6.82
N LYS A 227 -12.19 6.14 -5.80
CA LYS A 227 -11.02 6.77 -5.18
C LYS A 227 -9.85 6.84 -6.15
N LEU A 228 -9.67 5.83 -7.01
CA LEU A 228 -8.60 5.85 -8.01
C LEU A 228 -8.78 7.05 -8.96
N GLY A 229 -10.02 7.37 -9.35
CA GLY A 229 -10.37 8.49 -10.21
C GLY A 229 -10.24 8.16 -11.71
N LYS A 230 -10.94 8.89 -12.58
CA LYS A 230 -10.81 8.70 -14.03
C LYS A 230 -9.48 9.30 -14.53
N PRO A 231 -8.76 8.66 -15.48
CA PRO A 231 -9.17 7.49 -16.25
C PRO A 231 -8.85 6.12 -15.63
N LEU A 232 -7.95 6.01 -14.65
CA LEU A 232 -7.53 4.69 -14.12
C LEU A 232 -8.66 3.90 -13.45
N GLY A 233 -9.63 4.55 -12.79
CA GLY A 233 -10.81 3.90 -12.23
C GLY A 233 -11.66 3.18 -13.28
N ALA A 234 -11.73 3.72 -14.51
CA ALA A 234 -12.41 3.05 -15.61
C ALA A 234 -11.65 1.80 -16.07
N LEU A 235 -10.32 1.91 -16.19
CA LEU A 235 -9.45 0.78 -16.51
C LEU A 235 -9.54 -0.32 -15.45
N GLN A 236 -9.54 0.04 -14.16
CA GLN A 236 -9.65 -0.90 -13.04
C GLN A 236 -10.98 -1.65 -13.04
N ASN A 237 -12.08 -0.96 -13.36
CA ASN A 237 -13.39 -1.61 -13.47
C ASN A 237 -13.45 -2.58 -14.65
N GLN A 238 -12.82 -2.25 -15.78
CA GLN A 238 -12.71 -3.16 -16.92
C GLN A 238 -11.84 -4.37 -16.58
N PHE A 239 -10.66 -4.14 -16.00
CA PHE A 239 -9.75 -5.18 -15.51
C PHE A 239 -10.47 -6.19 -14.61
N LYS A 240 -11.21 -5.70 -13.60
CA LYS A 240 -12.02 -6.53 -12.68
C LYS A 240 -13.00 -7.44 -13.41
N LYS A 241 -13.68 -6.94 -14.45
CA LYS A 241 -14.64 -7.73 -15.23
C LYS A 241 -13.93 -8.80 -16.06
N ASP A 242 -12.88 -8.41 -16.78
CA ASP A 242 -12.17 -9.31 -17.69
C ASP A 242 -11.50 -10.45 -16.93
N ILE A 243 -10.81 -10.13 -15.83
CA ILE A 243 -10.18 -11.13 -14.97
C ILE A 243 -11.21 -12.10 -14.40
N SER A 244 -12.36 -11.61 -13.94
CA SER A 244 -13.42 -12.47 -13.41
C SER A 244 -13.93 -13.45 -14.48
N THR A 245 -14.04 -13.02 -15.73
CA THR A 245 -14.40 -13.90 -16.86
C THR A 245 -13.30 -14.92 -17.12
N LEU A 246 -12.04 -14.48 -17.24
CA LEU A 246 -10.91 -15.36 -17.54
C LEU A 246 -10.67 -16.44 -16.48
N LEU A 247 -10.89 -16.12 -15.20
CA LEU A 247 -10.82 -17.10 -14.12
C LEU A 247 -11.99 -18.09 -14.18
N LYS A 248 -13.20 -17.60 -14.46
CA LYS A 248 -14.38 -18.46 -14.61
C LYS A 248 -14.23 -19.45 -15.77
N ASP A 249 -13.63 -19.02 -16.88
CA ASP A 249 -13.34 -19.89 -18.03
C ASP A 249 -12.32 -21.00 -17.68
N GLN A 250 -11.50 -20.78 -16.65
CA GLN A 250 -10.60 -21.79 -16.07
C GLN A 250 -11.27 -22.64 -14.98
N GLY A 251 -12.57 -22.48 -14.74
CA GLY A 251 -13.31 -23.15 -13.65
C GLY A 251 -13.03 -22.58 -12.26
N ILE A 252 -12.36 -21.44 -12.15
CA ILE A 252 -12.05 -20.78 -10.88
C ILE A 252 -13.07 -19.68 -10.63
N GLU A 253 -13.97 -19.91 -9.69
CA GLU A 253 -14.89 -18.89 -9.22
C GLU A 253 -14.26 -18.02 -8.14
N SER A 254 -14.44 -16.70 -8.27
CA SER A 254 -13.99 -15.72 -7.30
C SER A 254 -15.11 -14.77 -6.87
N THR A 255 -14.94 -14.16 -5.70
CA THR A 255 -15.87 -13.17 -5.15
C THR A 255 -15.10 -11.99 -4.57
N PRO A 256 -15.70 -10.78 -4.47
CA PRO A 256 -15.06 -9.70 -3.72
C PRO A 256 -14.73 -10.08 -2.27
N TYR A 257 -13.69 -9.48 -1.71
CA TYR A 257 -13.24 -9.71 -0.34
C TYR A 257 -14.40 -9.60 0.66
N VAL A 258 -14.65 -10.69 1.39
CA VAL A 258 -15.81 -10.86 2.28
C VAL A 258 -15.43 -10.41 3.69
N ASN A 259 -15.65 -9.13 3.98
CA ASN A 259 -15.27 -8.52 5.26
C ASN A 259 -16.44 -8.43 6.25
N VAL A 260 -17.01 -9.56 6.67
CA VAL A 260 -18.08 -9.61 7.68
C VAL A 260 -17.57 -10.34 8.93
N PHE A 261 -17.45 -9.61 10.05
CA PHE A 261 -17.04 -10.18 11.34
C PHE A 261 -18.27 -10.45 12.19
N ASN A 262 -18.47 -11.71 12.57
CA ASN A 262 -19.60 -12.18 13.39
C ASN A 262 -20.99 -11.83 12.81
N ARG A 263 -21.08 -11.60 11.50
CA ARG A 263 -22.33 -11.38 10.76
C ARG A 263 -22.41 -12.32 9.57
N ASN A 264 -23.63 -12.62 9.14
CA ASN A 264 -23.84 -13.50 8.01
C ASN A 264 -23.59 -12.75 6.68
N PRO A 265 -22.72 -13.24 5.78
CA PRO A 265 -22.54 -12.64 4.44
C PRO A 265 -23.85 -12.47 3.65
N LYS A 266 -24.89 -13.26 3.97
CA LYS A 266 -26.23 -13.18 3.36
C LYS A 266 -26.91 -11.82 3.55
N GLU A 267 -26.54 -11.07 4.58
CA GLU A 267 -27.05 -9.71 4.81
C GLU A 267 -26.49 -8.69 3.81
N GLY A 268 -25.50 -9.08 2.99
CA GLY A 268 -24.75 -8.19 2.13
C GLY A 268 -23.54 -7.59 2.83
N PHE A 269 -22.64 -7.01 2.04
CA PHE A 269 -21.41 -6.40 2.54
C PHE A 269 -20.90 -5.31 1.59
N SER A 270 -19.96 -4.49 2.07
CA SER A 270 -19.34 -3.44 1.28
C SER A 270 -17.94 -3.85 0.80
N GLN A 271 -17.50 -3.24 -0.30
CA GLN A 271 -16.10 -3.30 -0.69
C GLN A 271 -15.24 -2.70 0.41
N PHE A 272 -14.13 -3.35 0.76
CA PHE A 272 -13.17 -2.81 1.72
C PHE A 272 -12.58 -1.49 1.22
N TYR A 273 -12.45 -0.51 2.12
CA TYR A 273 -11.86 0.79 1.80
C TYR A 273 -10.34 0.74 1.95
N ASP A 274 -9.65 0.58 0.82
CA ASP A 274 -8.19 0.54 0.74
C ASP A 274 -7.56 1.94 0.84
N SER A 275 -7.61 2.51 2.05
CA SER A 275 -7.00 3.82 2.34
C SER A 275 -5.48 3.83 2.08
N SER A 276 -4.90 5.02 2.00
CA SER A 276 -3.48 5.24 1.68
C SER A 276 -2.48 4.51 2.60
N ARG A 277 -2.86 4.07 3.81
CA ARG A 277 -1.97 3.26 4.69
C ARG A 277 -1.74 1.82 4.24
N TYR A 278 -2.59 1.29 3.36
CA TYR A 278 -2.50 -0.07 2.80
C TYR A 278 -1.72 -0.06 1.49
N SER A 279 -1.18 -1.21 1.07
CA SER A 279 -0.34 -1.35 -0.12
C SER A 279 -1.02 -0.85 -1.42
N THR A 280 -2.20 -1.34 -1.77
CA THR A 280 -2.95 -0.90 -2.97
C THR A 280 -3.36 0.57 -2.86
N GLY A 281 -3.72 1.01 -1.65
CA GLY A 281 -4.10 2.39 -1.37
C GLY A 281 -2.94 3.38 -1.54
N TYR A 282 -1.72 2.99 -1.15
CA TYR A 282 -0.48 3.74 -1.31
C TYR A 282 -0.03 3.77 -2.78
N THR A 283 0.01 2.63 -3.46
CA THR A 283 0.46 2.55 -4.87
C THR A 283 -0.45 3.36 -5.81
N ALA A 284 -1.75 3.44 -5.50
CA ALA A 284 -2.69 4.31 -6.20
C ALA A 284 -2.31 5.81 -6.16
N LEU A 285 -1.61 6.26 -5.11
CA LEU A 285 -1.14 7.65 -5.00
C LEU A 285 -0.12 8.00 -6.07
N PHE A 286 0.60 7.00 -6.58
CA PHE A 286 1.61 7.12 -7.65
C PHE A 286 1.10 6.59 -8.99
N HIS A 287 -0.22 6.60 -9.17
CA HIS A 287 -0.89 6.21 -10.42
C HIS A 287 -0.61 4.75 -10.83
N THR A 288 -0.39 3.87 -9.85
CA THR A 288 -0.27 2.43 -10.06
C THR A 288 -1.55 1.76 -9.55
N PRO A 289 -2.45 1.31 -10.44
CA PRO A 289 -3.56 0.46 -10.01
C PRO A 289 -3.03 -0.88 -9.50
N GLY A 290 -3.80 -1.52 -8.62
CA GLY A 290 -3.46 -2.85 -8.16
C GLY A 290 -4.62 -3.62 -7.58
N LEU A 291 -4.30 -4.78 -7.03
CA LEU A 291 -5.24 -5.63 -6.29
C LEU A 291 -4.53 -6.41 -5.20
N MET A 292 -5.31 -6.84 -4.23
CA MET A 292 -4.94 -7.81 -3.23
C MET A 292 -5.65 -9.14 -3.56
N ILE A 293 -4.87 -10.21 -3.73
CA ILE A 293 -5.40 -11.58 -3.80
C ILE A 293 -5.63 -12.03 -2.37
N GLU A 294 -6.80 -12.59 -2.09
CA GLU A 294 -7.23 -12.98 -0.75
C GLU A 294 -7.80 -14.40 -0.80
N THR A 295 -6.97 -15.41 -0.55
CA THR A 295 -7.46 -16.81 -0.53
C THR A 295 -8.20 -17.12 0.77
N HIS A 296 -9.19 -18.02 0.73
CA HIS A 296 -10.02 -18.29 1.90
C HIS A 296 -9.27 -19.10 2.97
N MET A 297 -9.11 -18.54 4.17
CA MET A 297 -8.33 -19.14 5.27
C MET A 297 -8.68 -20.55 5.73
N LEU A 298 -9.86 -21.09 5.41
CA LEU A 298 -10.29 -22.42 5.85
C LEU A 298 -10.10 -23.50 4.76
N LYS A 299 -9.74 -23.09 3.53
CA LYS A 299 -9.53 -24.01 2.42
C LYS A 299 -8.13 -24.66 2.52
N PRO A 300 -7.99 -25.91 2.05
CA PRO A 300 -6.69 -26.60 2.08
C PRO A 300 -5.59 -25.77 1.44
N TYR A 301 -4.42 -25.70 2.08
CA TYR A 301 -3.31 -24.85 1.64
C TYR A 301 -2.90 -25.11 0.17
N ALA A 302 -2.79 -26.37 -0.25
CA ALA A 302 -2.49 -26.72 -1.65
C ALA A 302 -3.47 -26.10 -2.67
N GLN A 303 -4.76 -26.06 -2.32
CA GLN A 303 -5.78 -25.44 -3.16
C GLN A 303 -5.59 -23.92 -3.24
N ARG A 304 -5.22 -23.29 -2.11
CA ARG A 304 -4.96 -21.85 -2.04
C ARG A 304 -3.72 -21.45 -2.85
N VAL A 305 -2.64 -22.24 -2.80
CA VAL A 305 -1.44 -22.06 -3.64
C VAL A 305 -1.78 -22.18 -5.12
N SER A 306 -2.46 -23.25 -5.53
CA SER A 306 -2.84 -23.50 -6.94
C SER A 306 -3.71 -22.37 -7.53
N GLN A 307 -4.69 -21.88 -6.77
CA GLN A 307 -5.54 -20.78 -7.22
C GLN A 307 -4.81 -19.43 -7.24
N THR A 308 -3.89 -19.19 -6.29
CA THR A 308 -3.02 -18.01 -6.32
C THR A 308 -2.13 -18.02 -7.57
N TYR A 309 -1.50 -19.16 -7.89
CA TYR A 309 -0.71 -19.33 -9.12
C TYR A 309 -1.53 -19.03 -10.38
N SER A 310 -2.72 -19.63 -10.49
CA SER A 310 -3.61 -19.44 -11.65
C SER A 310 -4.03 -17.99 -11.81
N PHE A 311 -4.27 -17.30 -10.70
CA PHE A 311 -4.62 -15.89 -10.71
C PHE A 311 -3.44 -14.99 -11.12
N LEU A 312 -2.25 -15.19 -10.54
CA LEU A 312 -1.05 -14.45 -10.91
C LEU A 312 -0.71 -14.61 -12.40
N LYS A 313 -0.78 -15.84 -12.92
CA LYS A 313 -0.59 -16.13 -14.34
C LYS A 313 -1.63 -15.41 -15.22
N THR A 314 -2.91 -15.46 -14.83
CA THR A 314 -3.99 -14.80 -15.57
C THR A 314 -3.79 -13.28 -15.63
N ILE A 315 -3.35 -12.67 -14.52
CA ILE A 315 -3.04 -11.24 -14.48
C ILE A 315 -1.86 -10.92 -15.39
N LEU A 316 -0.78 -11.71 -15.34
CA LEU A 316 0.39 -11.52 -16.20
C LEU A 316 -0.01 -11.57 -17.68
N ASP A 317 -0.77 -12.59 -18.09
CA ASP A 317 -1.27 -12.76 -19.45
C ASP A 317 -2.15 -11.56 -19.88
N TYR A 318 -3.03 -11.08 -19.00
CA TYR A 318 -3.89 -9.92 -19.27
C TYR A 318 -3.08 -8.63 -19.43
N VAL A 319 -2.14 -8.35 -18.53
CA VAL A 319 -1.30 -7.14 -18.58
C VAL A 319 -0.41 -7.16 -19.81
N ASP A 320 0.14 -8.32 -20.20
CA ASP A 320 0.93 -8.48 -21.43
C ASP A 320 0.15 -8.10 -22.69
N GLN A 321 -1.12 -8.51 -22.76
CA GLN A 321 -2.01 -8.20 -23.87
C GLN A 321 -2.46 -6.73 -23.87
N ASN A 322 -2.59 -6.12 -22.69
CA ASN A 322 -3.13 -4.76 -22.52
C ASN A 322 -2.06 -3.71 -22.19
N SER A 323 -0.78 -4.03 -22.31
CA SER A 323 0.35 -3.21 -21.88
C SER A 323 0.28 -1.76 -22.38
N LYS A 324 0.05 -1.56 -23.68
CA LYS A 324 -0.05 -0.22 -24.29
C LYS A 324 -1.19 0.61 -23.66
N ASN A 325 -2.35 0.00 -23.44
CA ASN A 325 -3.50 0.67 -22.85
C ASN A 325 -3.22 1.07 -21.40
N LEU A 326 -2.64 0.16 -20.60
CA LEU A 326 -2.27 0.41 -19.21
C LEU A 326 -1.30 1.59 -19.08
N LYS A 327 -0.18 1.56 -19.81
CA LYS A 327 0.84 2.63 -19.74
C LYS A 327 0.28 3.98 -20.17
N SER A 328 -0.43 4.02 -21.30
CA SER A 328 -1.01 5.27 -21.79
C SER A 328 -2.05 5.84 -20.81
N THR A 329 -2.82 4.98 -20.14
CA THR A 329 -3.81 5.39 -19.14
C THR A 329 -3.15 5.92 -17.87
N ARG A 330 -2.06 5.32 -17.39
CA ARG A 330 -1.27 5.85 -16.26
C ARG A 330 -0.75 7.27 -16.55
N LEU A 331 -0.19 7.49 -17.73
CA LEU A 331 0.29 8.82 -18.15
C LEU A 331 -0.85 9.85 -18.24
N LYS A 332 -1.98 9.48 -18.85
CA LYS A 332 -3.17 10.33 -18.88
C LYS A 332 -3.68 10.65 -17.48
N HIS A 333 -3.64 9.69 -16.56
CA HIS A 333 -4.06 9.86 -15.19
C HIS A 333 -3.14 10.79 -14.38
N ALA A 334 -1.82 10.69 -14.56
CA ALA A 334 -0.87 11.63 -13.98
C ALA A 334 -1.16 13.07 -14.43
N ASN A 335 -1.44 13.28 -15.72
CA ASN A 335 -1.79 14.59 -16.25
C ASN A 335 -3.19 15.06 -15.80
N TYR A 336 -4.16 14.15 -15.65
CA TYR A 336 -5.49 14.46 -15.12
C TYR A 336 -5.42 15.10 -13.73
N TRP A 337 -4.54 14.61 -12.86
CA TRP A 337 -4.41 15.14 -11.50
C TRP A 337 -3.75 16.52 -11.46
N LYS A 338 -2.83 16.82 -12.39
CA LYS A 338 -2.18 18.15 -12.49
C LYS A 338 -3.16 19.28 -12.85
N THR A 339 -4.33 18.97 -13.39
CA THR A 339 -5.35 19.97 -13.78
C THR A 339 -6.47 20.14 -12.76
N LYS A 340 -6.42 19.43 -11.63
CA LYS A 340 -7.45 19.52 -10.60
C LYS A 340 -7.29 20.72 -9.69
N THR A 341 -8.44 21.33 -9.36
CA THR A 341 -8.55 22.40 -8.37
C THR A 341 -8.81 21.86 -6.96
N TYR A 342 -9.47 20.71 -6.85
CA TYR A 342 -9.84 20.08 -5.57
C TYR A 342 -9.33 18.64 -5.52
N TYR A 343 -8.88 18.24 -4.34
CA TYR A 343 -8.47 16.89 -4.00
C TYR A 343 -9.50 16.25 -3.04
N PRO A 344 -10.06 15.06 -3.35
CA PRO A 344 -10.97 14.37 -2.45
C PRO A 344 -10.18 13.71 -1.31
N LEU A 345 -10.36 14.19 -0.08
CA LEU A 345 -9.65 13.72 1.11
C LEU A 345 -10.25 12.43 1.68
N THR A 346 -11.58 12.38 1.73
CA THR A 346 -12.30 11.23 2.29
C THR A 346 -13.41 10.78 1.36
N HIS A 347 -13.73 9.50 1.47
CA HIS A 347 -14.81 8.87 0.74
C HIS A 347 -15.66 8.07 1.71
N ARG A 348 -16.95 8.00 1.43
CA ARG A 348 -17.90 7.16 2.15
C ARG A 348 -18.60 6.22 1.19
N ILE A 349 -19.06 5.08 1.70
CA ILE A 349 -19.90 4.16 0.92
C ILE A 349 -21.16 4.90 0.46
N ASP A 350 -21.46 4.82 -0.82
CA ASP A 350 -22.72 5.30 -1.40
C ASP A 350 -23.78 4.20 -1.24
N SER A 351 -24.48 4.21 -0.11
CA SER A 351 -25.50 3.19 0.22
C SER A 351 -26.70 3.20 -0.74
N SER A 352 -26.87 4.25 -1.55
CA SER A 352 -27.91 4.29 -2.60
C SER A 352 -27.57 3.41 -3.81
N LYS A 353 -26.31 2.97 -3.95
CA LYS A 353 -25.82 2.15 -5.05
C LYS A 353 -25.33 0.80 -4.54
N SER A 354 -26.03 -0.26 -4.91
CA SER A 354 -25.60 -1.63 -4.70
C SER A 354 -25.60 -2.41 -6.01
N LYS A 355 -24.78 -3.46 -6.05
CA LYS A 355 -24.83 -4.49 -7.08
C LYS A 355 -25.36 -5.77 -6.43
N GLN A 356 -26.40 -6.36 -7.01
CA GLN A 356 -26.83 -7.69 -6.62
C GLN A 356 -25.99 -8.74 -7.34
N PHE A 357 -25.60 -9.79 -6.61
CA PHE A 357 -25.00 -10.97 -7.21
C PHE A 357 -25.33 -12.23 -6.40
N LEU A 358 -25.24 -13.38 -7.05
CA LEU A 358 -25.41 -14.67 -6.40
C LEU A 358 -24.12 -15.02 -5.64
N PHE A 359 -24.18 -14.98 -4.31
CA PHE A 359 -23.09 -15.34 -3.43
C PHE A 359 -23.19 -16.81 -3.01
N LYS A 360 -22.12 -17.58 -3.22
CA LYS A 360 -22.01 -18.99 -2.83
C LYS A 360 -21.46 -19.15 -1.41
N GLY A 361 -22.37 -19.22 -0.44
CA GLY A 361 -22.07 -19.40 0.98
C GLY A 361 -22.39 -20.80 1.48
N TYR A 362 -22.36 -20.95 2.80
CA TYR A 362 -22.92 -22.11 3.51
C TYR A 362 -24.12 -21.66 4.34
N ALA A 363 -25.04 -22.58 4.62
CA ALA A 363 -26.05 -22.36 5.65
C ALA A 363 -25.36 -22.08 7.01
N SER A 364 -25.98 -21.27 7.85
CA SER A 364 -25.43 -20.93 9.17
C SER A 364 -26.52 -20.90 10.22
N GLU A 365 -26.20 -21.34 11.42
CA GLU A 365 -27.09 -21.36 12.56
C GLU A 365 -26.38 -20.82 13.81
N PHE A 366 -27.17 -20.39 14.80
CA PHE A 366 -26.66 -20.18 16.15
C PHE A 366 -26.80 -21.48 16.93
N GLN A 367 -25.71 -21.89 17.58
CA GLN A 367 -25.71 -23.03 18.48
C GLN A 367 -25.17 -22.64 19.86
N GLU A 368 -25.58 -23.37 20.88
CA GLU A 368 -25.06 -23.18 22.23
C GLU A 368 -23.53 -23.31 22.26
N SER A 369 -22.89 -22.41 22.99
CA SER A 369 -21.48 -22.49 23.27
C SER A 369 -21.19 -23.63 24.25
N LYS A 370 -20.09 -24.33 24.02
CA LYS A 370 -19.59 -25.36 24.93
C LYS A 370 -18.81 -24.79 26.13
N LEU A 371 -18.58 -23.47 26.15
CA LEU A 371 -17.69 -22.81 27.11
C LEU A 371 -18.44 -21.99 28.17
N ALA A 372 -19.62 -21.46 27.83
CA ALA A 372 -20.47 -20.69 28.73
C ALA A 372 -21.86 -20.51 28.13
N GLU A 373 -22.77 -19.86 28.87
CA GLU A 373 -24.16 -19.60 28.47
C GLU A 373 -24.28 -18.47 27.44
N TYR A 374 -23.93 -18.77 26.19
CA TYR A 374 -24.17 -17.88 25.05
C TYR A 374 -24.32 -18.66 23.74
N GLN A 375 -24.95 -18.02 22.75
CA GLN A 375 -25.09 -18.55 21.39
C GLN A 375 -23.91 -18.14 20.52
N ARG A 376 -23.41 -19.04 19.67
CA ARG A 376 -22.34 -18.75 18.71
C ARG A 376 -22.74 -19.13 17.29
N LEU A 377 -22.27 -18.34 16.33
CA LEU A 377 -22.44 -18.63 14.90
C LEU A 377 -21.66 -19.90 14.51
N LYS A 378 -22.28 -20.74 13.68
CA LYS A 378 -21.66 -21.91 13.03
C LYS A 378 -22.10 -21.98 11.57
N TYR A 379 -21.14 -22.22 10.69
CA TYR A 379 -21.39 -22.54 9.29
C TYR A 379 -21.49 -24.06 9.10
N LEU A 380 -22.43 -24.49 8.25
CA LEU A 380 -22.72 -25.90 7.94
C LEU A 380 -22.14 -26.23 6.56
N GLN A 381 -20.90 -26.72 6.54
CA GLN A 381 -20.15 -26.98 5.30
C GLN A 381 -20.79 -28.04 4.39
N ASP A 382 -21.60 -28.94 4.97
CA ASP A 382 -22.40 -29.96 4.28
C ASP A 382 -23.68 -29.40 3.61
N ARG A 383 -24.00 -28.12 3.86
CA ARG A 383 -25.19 -27.44 3.34
C ARG A 383 -24.82 -26.18 2.58
N PRO A 384 -24.29 -26.30 1.34
CA PRO A 384 -24.02 -25.15 0.49
C PRO A 384 -25.32 -24.39 0.20
N GLU A 385 -25.26 -23.07 0.28
CA GLU A 385 -26.40 -22.20 0.04
C GLU A 385 -25.99 -21.00 -0.78
N ASN A 386 -26.71 -20.78 -1.89
CA ASN A 386 -26.46 -19.65 -2.77
C ASN A 386 -27.54 -18.59 -2.51
N THR A 387 -27.12 -17.38 -2.18
CA THR A 387 -28.03 -16.30 -1.81
C THR A 387 -27.76 -15.08 -2.68
N VAL A 388 -28.82 -14.44 -3.20
CA VAL A 388 -28.67 -13.13 -3.85
C VAL A 388 -28.47 -12.08 -2.76
N ILE A 389 -27.33 -11.40 -2.77
CA ILE A 389 -26.97 -10.40 -1.76
C ILE A 389 -26.73 -9.03 -2.38
N ASN A 390 -26.84 -7.99 -1.56
CA ASN A 390 -26.44 -6.63 -1.93
C ASN A 390 -24.95 -6.41 -1.65
N TYR A 391 -24.19 -5.99 -2.67
CA TYR A 391 -22.79 -5.59 -2.55
C TYR A 391 -22.63 -4.09 -2.78
N TYR A 392 -22.15 -3.37 -1.76
CA TYR A 392 -21.98 -1.92 -1.80
C TYR A 392 -20.54 -1.57 -2.18
N ASN A 393 -20.32 -1.32 -3.47
CA ASN A 393 -18.98 -1.15 -4.04
C ASN A 393 -18.71 0.23 -4.65
N ARG A 394 -19.61 1.18 -4.40
CA ARG A 394 -19.49 2.57 -4.86
C ARG A 394 -19.19 3.48 -3.68
N PHE A 395 -18.28 4.41 -3.91
CA PHE A 395 -17.89 5.40 -2.92
C PHE A 395 -18.14 6.81 -3.45
N ALA A 396 -18.70 7.67 -2.62
CA ALA A 396 -18.87 9.09 -2.88
C ALA A 396 -17.81 9.88 -2.11
N VAL A 397 -17.33 10.98 -2.70
CA VAL A 397 -16.48 11.94 -1.98
C VAL A 397 -17.28 12.52 -0.82
N GLU A 398 -16.72 12.45 0.38
CA GLU A 398 -17.33 12.99 1.60
C GLU A 398 -16.74 14.36 1.96
N ASP A 399 -15.42 14.51 1.85
CA ASP A 399 -14.71 15.75 2.08
C ASP A 399 -13.65 16.00 0.98
N SER A 400 -13.40 17.27 0.70
CA SER A 400 -12.40 17.70 -0.27
C SER A 400 -11.68 18.97 0.19
N VAL A 401 -10.52 19.21 -0.39
CA VAL A 401 -9.72 20.41 -0.12
C VAL A 401 -9.23 21.01 -1.43
N ARG A 402 -9.13 22.34 -1.49
CA ARG A 402 -8.51 23.02 -2.62
C ARG A 402 -7.02 22.65 -2.66
N ILE A 403 -6.53 22.28 -3.83
CA ILE A 403 -5.10 21.98 -4.04
C ILE A 403 -4.35 23.32 -4.02
N PRO A 404 -3.43 23.55 -3.06
CA PRO A 404 -2.62 24.76 -3.03
C PRO A 404 -1.61 24.76 -4.20
N GLN A 405 -1.04 25.90 -4.56
CA GLN A 405 0.09 25.95 -5.51
C GLN A 405 1.30 25.17 -4.97
N ALA A 406 1.59 25.32 -3.68
CA ALA A 406 2.68 24.63 -3.01
C ALA A 406 2.43 24.51 -1.50
N PHE A 407 3.16 23.58 -0.87
CA PHE A 407 3.37 23.57 0.57
C PHE A 407 4.75 24.14 0.89
N VAL A 408 4.91 24.73 2.08
CA VAL A 408 6.21 25.14 2.62
C VAL A 408 6.44 24.45 3.95
N ILE A 409 7.62 23.85 4.12
CA ILE A 409 7.98 23.05 5.29
C ILE A 409 9.30 23.59 5.84
N LYS A 410 9.30 23.94 7.13
CA LYS A 410 10.53 24.38 7.79
C LYS A 410 11.53 23.22 7.92
N SER A 411 12.81 23.53 7.71
CA SER A 411 13.94 22.58 7.75
C SER A 411 14.02 21.76 9.05
N LYS A 412 13.55 22.33 10.17
CA LYS A 412 13.43 21.65 11.47
C LYS A 412 12.59 20.36 11.44
N TYR A 413 11.70 20.20 10.46
CA TYR A 413 10.92 18.97 10.24
C TYR A 413 11.64 17.98 9.31
N ALA A 414 12.93 17.73 9.57
CA ALA A 414 13.78 16.88 8.74
C ALA A 414 13.19 15.47 8.51
N LYS A 415 12.51 14.89 9.51
CA LYS A 415 11.82 13.59 9.36
C LYS A 415 10.81 13.64 8.21
N ILE A 416 9.92 14.64 8.20
CA ILE A 416 8.90 14.86 7.17
C ILE A 416 9.55 15.04 5.79
N ILE A 417 10.57 15.91 5.71
CA ILE A 417 11.31 16.17 4.46
C ILE A 417 11.92 14.87 3.92
N ASN A 418 12.48 14.02 4.78
CA ASN A 418 13.05 12.73 4.40
C ASN A 418 11.98 11.73 3.91
N HIS A 419 10.78 11.71 4.50
CA HIS A 419 9.65 10.91 3.98
C HIS A 419 9.28 11.34 2.56
N LEU A 420 9.20 12.65 2.30
CA LEU A 420 8.90 13.20 0.97
C LEU A 420 9.99 12.84 -0.05
N LYS A 421 11.27 13.01 0.31
CA LYS A 421 12.41 12.68 -0.57
C LYS A 421 12.44 11.20 -0.96
N ARG A 422 12.24 10.28 0.00
CA ARG A 422 12.16 8.82 -0.30
C ARG A 422 11.04 8.49 -1.27
N ASN A 423 9.97 9.29 -1.26
CA ASN A 423 8.84 9.16 -2.15
C ASN A 423 8.97 9.90 -3.49
N GLN A 424 10.20 10.32 -3.84
CA GLN A 424 10.50 11.10 -5.03
C GLN A 424 9.63 12.36 -5.19
N VAL A 425 9.21 12.95 -4.08
CA VAL A 425 8.60 14.28 -4.11
C VAL A 425 9.68 15.29 -4.46
N ILE A 426 9.43 16.09 -5.49
CA ILE A 426 10.28 17.19 -5.92
C ILE A 426 10.14 18.32 -4.90
N LEU A 427 11.27 18.73 -4.32
CA LEU A 427 11.39 19.79 -3.33
C LEU A 427 12.33 20.86 -3.87
N GLU A 428 11.98 22.13 -3.66
CA GLU A 428 12.87 23.26 -3.90
C GLU A 428 13.37 23.81 -2.55
N THR A 429 14.67 24.05 -2.42
CA THR A 429 15.23 24.60 -1.18
C THR A 429 15.24 26.11 -1.26
N ILE A 430 14.82 26.77 -0.18
CA ILE A 430 14.90 28.21 -0.04
C ILE A 430 16.37 28.59 0.19
N GLU A 431 16.96 29.33 -0.75
CA GLU A 431 18.40 29.66 -0.74
C GLU A 431 18.76 30.87 0.14
N LYS A 432 17.77 31.71 0.46
CA LYS A 432 17.92 32.90 1.31
C LYS A 432 16.67 33.12 2.15
N ASP A 433 16.86 33.70 3.32
CA ASP A 433 15.74 34.09 4.18
C ASP A 433 14.75 34.97 3.39
N THR A 434 13.47 34.64 3.51
CA THR A 434 12.40 35.25 2.72
C THR A 434 11.11 35.31 3.52
N VAL A 435 10.20 36.20 3.12
CA VAL A 435 8.85 36.29 3.68
C VAL A 435 7.87 35.87 2.59
N PHE A 436 6.93 34.99 2.94
CA PHE A 436 5.79 34.66 2.09
C PHE A 436 4.50 34.96 2.82
N GLU A 437 3.53 35.51 2.09
CA GLU A 437 2.14 35.41 2.50
C GLU A 437 1.67 33.98 2.23
N VAL A 438 1.26 33.27 3.29
CA VAL A 438 0.82 31.87 3.23
C VAL A 438 -0.50 31.70 3.95
N GLN A 439 -1.24 30.67 3.57
CA GLN A 439 -2.35 30.15 4.36
C GLN A 439 -1.77 29.28 5.49
N VAL A 440 -1.88 29.80 6.71
CA VAL A 440 -1.55 29.09 7.95
C VAL A 440 -2.77 28.34 8.42
N GLU A 441 -2.63 27.05 8.69
CA GLU A 441 -3.69 26.24 9.30
C GLU A 441 -3.52 26.16 10.81
N TYR A 442 -4.63 26.27 11.53
CA TYR A 442 -4.71 26.02 12.96
C TYR A 442 -5.62 24.83 13.21
N ILE A 443 -5.16 23.88 14.01
CA ILE A 443 -5.96 22.76 14.50
C ILE A 443 -7.08 23.35 15.38
N GLN A 444 -8.33 23.10 15.02
CA GLN A 444 -9.50 23.55 15.80
C GLN A 444 -9.95 22.48 16.78
N ASP A 445 -10.04 21.24 16.29
CA ASP A 445 -10.48 20.09 17.05
C ASP A 445 -9.90 18.81 16.45
N TYR A 446 -9.72 17.79 17.29
CA TYR A 446 -9.30 16.45 16.91
C TYR A 446 -9.61 15.49 18.06
N LYS A 447 -9.67 14.19 17.76
CA LYS A 447 -9.74 13.13 18.76
C LYS A 447 -8.51 12.25 18.67
N THR A 448 -8.08 11.69 19.79
CA THR A 448 -6.94 10.76 19.86
C THR A 448 -7.41 9.40 20.36
N SER A 449 -6.92 8.32 19.72
CA SER A 449 -7.15 6.97 20.21
C SER A 449 -6.65 6.83 21.65
N ARG A 450 -7.37 6.06 22.49
CA ARG A 450 -6.93 5.78 23.87
C ARG A 450 -5.92 4.64 23.96
N ASN A 451 -5.85 3.81 22.93
CA ASN A 451 -4.94 2.67 22.85
C ASN A 451 -3.91 2.90 21.74
N PRO A 452 -2.67 2.40 21.92
CA PRO A 452 -1.68 2.43 20.86
C PRO A 452 -2.16 1.61 19.67
N TYR A 453 -1.83 2.08 18.48
CA TYR A 453 -2.11 1.43 17.21
C TYR A 453 -0.89 1.57 16.31
N GLU A 454 -0.22 0.45 16.03
CA GLU A 454 0.98 0.42 15.17
C GLU A 454 2.03 1.46 15.58
N GLY A 455 2.35 1.55 16.87
CA GLY A 455 3.35 2.50 17.40
C GLY A 455 2.84 3.94 17.65
N HIS A 456 1.56 4.24 17.39
CA HIS A 456 1.03 5.60 17.50
C HIS A 456 -0.23 5.71 18.37
N TYR A 457 -0.44 6.89 18.94
CA TYR A 457 -1.74 7.35 19.43
C TYR A 457 -2.38 8.19 18.32
N TYR A 458 -3.10 7.50 17.44
CA TYR A 458 -3.62 8.07 16.19
C TYR A 458 -4.70 9.13 16.42
N HIS A 459 -4.60 10.26 15.72
CA HIS A 459 -5.62 11.32 15.71
C HIS A 459 -6.63 11.13 14.59
N TYR A 460 -7.88 11.55 14.83
CA TYR A 460 -8.99 11.43 13.87
C TYR A 460 -10.02 12.54 14.07
N GLN A 461 -10.93 12.69 13.09
CA GLN A 461 -11.92 13.78 13.06
C GLN A 461 -11.28 15.18 13.17
N THR A 462 -10.08 15.33 12.60
CA THR A 462 -9.30 16.56 12.61
C THR A 462 -10.01 17.68 11.83
N GLN A 463 -10.20 18.81 12.50
CA GLN A 463 -10.76 20.04 11.95
C GLN A 463 -9.73 21.15 11.98
N THR A 464 -9.67 21.95 10.93
CA THR A 464 -8.73 23.07 10.80
C THR A 464 -9.44 24.35 10.36
N ARG A 465 -8.89 25.48 10.80
CA ARG A 465 -9.20 26.81 10.23
C ARG A 465 -7.97 27.39 9.58
N SER A 466 -8.14 28.15 8.52
CA SER A 466 -7.03 28.79 7.81
C SER A 466 -7.06 30.31 7.98
N LYS A 467 -5.89 30.94 7.95
CA LYS A 467 -5.72 32.39 7.92
C LYS A 467 -4.51 32.75 7.06
N ALA A 468 -4.62 33.79 6.25
CA ALA A 468 -3.47 34.39 5.58
C ALA A 468 -2.56 35.09 6.61
N GLU A 469 -1.28 34.73 6.62
CA GLU A 469 -0.26 35.38 7.45
C GLU A 469 1.05 35.48 6.68
N GLU A 470 1.80 36.54 6.93
CA GLU A 470 3.21 36.64 6.50
C GLU A 470 4.07 35.81 7.45
N ILE A 471 4.80 34.84 6.90
CA ILE A 471 5.70 33.97 7.64
C ILE A 471 7.12 34.14 7.09
N ILE A 472 8.07 34.30 8.01
CA ILE A 472 9.49 34.27 7.69
C ILE A 472 9.93 32.81 7.52
N PHE A 473 10.51 32.51 6.36
CA PHE A 473 11.16 31.26 6.04
C PHE A 473 12.65 31.48 5.93
N GLN A 474 13.42 30.53 6.43
CA GLN A 474 14.88 30.61 6.50
C GLN A 474 15.52 29.84 5.35
N LYS A 475 16.77 30.17 5.05
CA LYS A 475 17.61 29.33 4.20
C LYS A 475 17.56 27.87 4.66
N GLY A 476 17.28 26.95 3.74
CA GLY A 476 17.16 25.52 4.00
C GLY A 476 15.73 25.01 4.23
N ASP A 477 14.76 25.90 4.48
CA ASP A 477 13.33 25.54 4.41
C ASP A 477 12.98 25.09 2.98
N VAL A 478 11.94 24.26 2.81
CA VAL A 478 11.63 23.65 1.50
C VAL A 478 10.23 24.00 1.00
N ILE A 479 10.12 24.22 -0.30
CA ILE A 479 8.87 24.40 -1.05
C ILE A 479 8.55 23.10 -1.79
N VAL A 480 7.29 22.68 -1.72
CA VAL A 480 6.77 21.47 -2.35
C VAL A 480 5.63 21.85 -3.29
N TYR A 481 5.95 22.08 -4.56
CA TYR A 481 4.93 22.39 -5.56
C TYR A 481 3.98 21.21 -5.76
N THR A 482 2.68 21.48 -5.84
CA THR A 482 1.68 20.40 -5.93
C THR A 482 1.54 19.85 -7.36
N ARG A 483 1.91 20.61 -8.39
CA ARG A 483 1.82 20.22 -9.81
C ARG A 483 2.91 19.24 -10.25
N GLN A 484 3.00 18.09 -9.58
CA GLN A 484 3.97 17.03 -9.84
C GLN A 484 3.32 15.63 -9.80
N ASN A 485 4.07 14.60 -10.18
CA ASN A 485 3.56 13.22 -10.24
C ASN A 485 3.12 12.69 -8.87
N SER A 486 3.75 13.15 -7.79
CA SER A 486 3.45 12.75 -6.41
C SER A 486 2.34 13.57 -5.75
N LEU A 487 1.58 14.41 -6.50
CA LEU A 487 0.52 15.27 -5.97
C LEU A 487 -0.36 14.56 -4.94
N ARG A 488 -0.86 13.37 -5.27
CA ARG A 488 -1.78 12.64 -4.39
C ARG A 488 -1.11 12.25 -3.08
N TYR A 489 0.14 11.80 -3.11
CA TYR A 489 0.90 11.48 -1.90
C TYR A 489 1.15 12.73 -1.04
N VAL A 490 1.48 13.86 -1.68
CA VAL A 490 1.65 15.15 -0.99
C VAL A 490 0.35 15.56 -0.30
N MET A 491 -0.79 15.51 -0.99
CA MET A 491 -2.09 15.84 -0.41
C MET A 491 -2.47 14.90 0.74
N GLU A 492 -2.30 13.59 0.58
CA GLU A 492 -2.67 12.59 1.62
C GLU A 492 -1.80 12.67 2.88
N SER A 493 -0.55 13.09 2.74
CA SER A 493 0.42 13.10 3.84
C SER A 493 0.50 14.45 4.55
N LEU A 494 0.42 15.57 3.80
CA LEU A 494 0.63 16.91 4.33
C LEU A 494 -0.65 17.63 4.75
N GLU A 495 -1.82 17.30 4.19
CA GLU A 495 -3.08 17.89 4.62
C GLU A 495 -3.48 17.36 6.01
N ALA A 496 -3.53 18.20 7.04
CA ALA A 496 -3.81 17.76 8.41
C ALA A 496 -5.12 16.96 8.55
N ARG A 497 -6.15 17.34 7.76
CA ARG A 497 -7.47 16.68 7.73
C ARG A 497 -7.48 15.34 7.00
N ALA A 498 -6.46 15.01 6.19
CA ALA A 498 -6.40 13.73 5.50
C ALA A 498 -6.30 12.59 6.52
N PRO A 499 -7.04 11.46 6.37
CA PRO A 499 -7.03 10.39 7.36
C PRO A 499 -5.62 9.91 7.69
N ASN A 500 -4.78 9.66 6.68
CA ASN A 500 -3.42 9.15 6.89
C ASN A 500 -2.35 10.25 6.92
N SER A 501 -2.71 11.49 7.23
CA SER A 501 -1.76 12.60 7.33
C SER A 501 -0.70 12.35 8.39
N PHE A 502 0.46 12.99 8.26
CA PHE A 502 1.48 12.98 9.30
C PHE A 502 0.94 13.57 10.61
N PHE A 503 0.00 14.52 10.55
CA PHE A 503 -0.71 15.00 11.73
C PHE A 503 -1.49 13.88 12.41
N ASN A 504 -2.33 13.14 11.69
CA ASN A 504 -3.12 12.06 12.27
C ASN A 504 -2.27 10.89 12.77
N TRP A 505 -1.08 10.70 12.19
CA TRP A 505 -0.05 9.81 12.72
C TRP A 505 0.84 10.47 13.78
N ASN A 506 0.39 11.53 14.45
CA ASN A 506 1.00 12.15 15.63
C ASN A 506 2.45 12.71 15.48
N TYR A 507 2.87 13.02 14.25
CA TYR A 507 4.23 13.57 13.98
C TYR A 507 4.45 14.99 14.53
N PHE A 508 3.38 15.69 14.92
CA PHE A 508 3.41 17.11 15.27
C PHE A 508 2.87 17.41 16.68
N ASP A 509 2.74 16.42 17.56
CA ASP A 509 2.07 16.56 18.87
C ASP A 509 2.64 17.66 19.77
N ALA A 510 3.90 18.05 19.57
CA ALA A 510 4.51 19.17 20.28
C ALA A 510 3.73 20.49 20.14
N ILE A 511 3.01 20.71 19.03
CA ILE A 511 2.18 21.92 18.81
C ILE A 511 0.87 21.89 19.61
N LEU A 512 0.47 20.71 20.08
CA LEU A 512 -0.81 20.48 20.79
C LEU A 512 -0.69 20.79 22.29
N GLN A 513 0.53 21.05 22.76
CA GLN A 513 0.82 21.38 24.15
C GLN A 513 1.34 22.82 24.25
N ARG A 514 0.72 23.63 25.10
CA ARG A 514 1.25 24.94 25.50
C ARG A 514 2.55 24.78 26.27
N LYS A 515 3.47 25.73 26.12
CA LYS A 515 4.69 25.81 26.92
C LYS A 515 4.59 26.88 28.00
N GLU A 516 3.76 27.90 27.77
CA GLU A 516 3.53 29.02 28.67
C GLU A 516 2.12 29.02 29.28
N GLY A 517 2.08 29.47 30.52
CA GLY A 517 0.92 29.55 31.38
C GLY A 517 0.69 30.95 31.92
N PHE A 518 -0.30 31.07 32.80
CA PHE A 518 -0.47 32.26 33.61
C PHE A 518 -0.93 31.86 35.01
N SER A 519 -0.53 32.64 36.02
CA SER A 519 -1.12 32.55 37.36
C SER A 519 -2.24 33.60 37.48
N PRO A 520 -3.45 33.24 37.96
CA PRO A 520 -4.57 34.18 38.02
C PRO A 520 -4.25 35.50 38.72
N TYR A 521 -3.55 35.44 39.86
CA TYR A 521 -3.20 36.62 40.65
C TYR A 521 -2.22 37.59 39.97
N VAL A 522 -1.49 37.13 38.95
CA VAL A 522 -0.60 37.99 38.13
C VAL A 522 -1.32 38.47 36.88
N PHE A 523 -2.12 37.60 36.28
CA PHE A 523 -2.71 37.87 34.98
C PHE A 523 -4.00 38.69 35.04
N GLU A 524 -4.69 38.74 36.18
CA GLU A 524 -5.97 39.45 36.30
C GLU A 524 -5.85 40.95 35.99
N ASP A 525 -4.88 41.64 36.60
CA ASP A 525 -4.65 43.07 36.35
C ASP A 525 -4.29 43.32 34.88
N LEU A 526 -3.37 42.52 34.34
CA LEU A 526 -2.99 42.59 32.93
C LEU A 526 -4.15 42.26 31.99
N ALA A 527 -5.00 41.30 32.35
CA ALA A 527 -6.20 40.96 31.59
C ALA A 527 -7.19 42.12 31.58
N PHE A 528 -7.33 42.86 32.68
CA PHE A 528 -8.15 44.06 32.74
C PHE A 528 -7.63 45.13 31.77
N ASP A 529 -6.33 45.42 31.80
CA ASP A 529 -5.69 46.39 30.90
C ASP A 529 -5.86 46.01 29.43
N LEU A 530 -5.66 44.72 29.10
CA LEU A 530 -5.88 44.20 27.75
C LEU A 530 -7.30 44.45 27.24
N LEU A 531 -8.33 44.38 28.10
CA LEU A 531 -9.71 44.64 27.69
C LEU A 531 -10.00 46.13 27.50
N GLN A 532 -9.23 47.04 28.11
CA GLN A 532 -9.33 48.47 27.83
C GLN A 532 -8.64 48.82 26.51
N GLU A 533 -7.50 48.18 26.22
CA GLU A 533 -6.70 48.42 25.02
C GLU A 533 -7.29 47.76 23.75
N ASP A 534 -7.82 46.53 23.87
CA ASP A 534 -8.34 45.74 22.74
C ASP A 534 -9.88 45.62 22.81
N LEU A 535 -10.56 46.55 22.12
CA LEU A 535 -12.02 46.58 22.03
C LEU A 535 -12.61 45.35 21.34
N ILE A 536 -11.86 44.67 20.46
CA ILE A 536 -12.31 43.44 19.79
C ILE A 536 -12.29 42.29 20.79
N LEU A 537 -11.23 42.18 21.60
CA LEU A 537 -11.13 41.21 22.69
C LEU A 537 -12.22 41.44 23.73
N LYS A 538 -12.47 42.70 24.12
CA LYS A 538 -13.57 43.08 25.01
C LYS A 538 -14.93 42.63 24.47
N ALA A 539 -15.23 42.91 23.21
CA ALA A 539 -16.48 42.48 22.59
C ALA A 539 -16.66 40.95 22.59
N LYS A 540 -15.58 40.19 22.35
CA LYS A 540 -15.60 38.71 22.45
C LYS A 540 -15.90 38.25 23.88
N VAL A 541 -15.24 38.84 24.87
CA VAL A 541 -15.45 38.51 26.29
C VAL A 541 -16.89 38.82 26.72
N ASP A 542 -17.41 39.99 26.38
CA ASP A 542 -18.78 40.38 26.70
C ASP A 542 -19.80 39.45 26.05
N SER A 543 -19.55 39.03 24.80
CA SER A 543 -20.39 38.06 24.12
C SER A 543 -20.43 36.71 24.85
N VAL A 544 -19.29 36.19 25.31
CA VAL A 544 -19.24 34.91 26.04
C VAL A 544 -19.91 35.04 27.41
N LYS A 545 -19.69 36.15 28.14
CA LYS A 545 -20.36 36.42 29.42
C LYS A 545 -21.88 36.51 29.28
N ARG A 546 -22.39 37.11 28.20
CA ARG A 546 -23.84 37.16 27.90
C ARG A 546 -24.43 35.78 27.65
N LEU A 547 -23.73 34.93 26.89
CA LEU A 547 -24.19 33.58 26.57
C LEU A 547 -24.04 32.60 27.74
N ASN A 548 -23.13 32.89 28.68
CA ASN A 548 -22.90 32.07 29.86
C ASN A 548 -22.59 32.96 31.08
N PRO A 549 -23.62 33.32 31.88
CA PRO A 549 -23.44 34.15 33.07
C PRO A 549 -22.48 33.57 34.12
N ASN A 550 -22.21 32.26 34.10
CA ASN A 550 -21.25 31.60 35.00
C ASN A 550 -19.81 31.59 34.46
N PHE A 551 -19.54 32.23 33.33
CA PHE A 551 -18.20 32.31 32.75
C PHE A 551 -17.32 33.34 33.47
N LYS A 552 -16.80 32.95 34.64
CA LYS A 552 -16.00 33.78 35.58
C LYS A 552 -14.78 33.04 36.10
N GLY A 553 -13.88 33.75 36.79
CA GLY A 553 -12.65 33.17 37.37
C GLY A 553 -11.69 32.64 36.31
N TYR A 554 -11.04 31.50 36.58
CA TYR A 554 -10.03 30.92 35.69
C TYR A 554 -10.52 30.69 34.24
N PRO A 555 -11.73 30.15 33.97
CA PRO A 555 -12.25 30.03 32.60
C PRO A 555 -12.26 31.35 31.81
N LEU A 556 -12.63 32.46 32.46
CA LEU A 556 -12.66 33.78 31.84
C LEU A 556 -11.24 34.29 31.58
N LEU A 557 -10.34 34.21 32.57
CA LEU A 557 -8.94 34.61 32.40
C LEU A 557 -8.27 33.79 31.30
N ASN A 558 -8.51 32.48 31.24
CA ASN A 558 -7.98 31.62 30.18
C ASN A 558 -8.55 31.97 28.80
N PHE A 559 -9.81 32.40 28.71
CA PHE A 559 -10.38 32.89 27.46
C PHE A 559 -9.72 34.19 27.01
N ILE A 560 -9.50 35.14 27.92
CA ILE A 560 -8.79 36.40 27.64
C ILE A 560 -7.37 36.07 27.17
N PHE A 561 -6.63 35.25 27.93
CA PHE A 561 -5.29 34.81 27.60
C PHE A 561 -5.21 34.21 26.18
N ARG A 562 -6.09 33.25 25.87
CA ARG A 562 -6.14 32.56 24.56
C ARG A 562 -6.51 33.47 23.39
N ASN A 563 -7.09 34.63 23.64
CA ASN A 563 -7.44 35.61 22.62
C ASN A 563 -6.54 36.87 22.68
N SER A 564 -5.47 36.85 23.47
CA SER A 564 -4.52 37.96 23.65
C SER A 564 -3.19 37.72 22.93
N LYS A 565 -2.33 38.75 22.91
CA LYS A 565 -0.95 38.70 22.40
C LYS A 565 -0.03 37.72 23.15
N TYR A 566 -0.42 37.28 24.35
CA TYR A 566 0.39 36.40 25.20
C TYR A 566 0.26 34.91 24.87
N LEU A 567 -0.73 34.52 24.05
CA LEU A 567 -0.79 33.14 23.57
C LEU A 567 0.36 32.88 22.60
N GLU A 568 1.10 31.79 22.84
CA GLU A 568 2.15 31.33 21.95
C GLU A 568 1.63 31.16 20.52
N LYS A 569 2.31 31.78 19.55
CA LYS A 569 1.91 31.73 18.13
C LYS A 569 1.88 30.30 17.59
N ASP A 570 2.78 29.43 18.07
CA ASP A 570 2.94 28.05 17.60
C ASP A 570 1.90 27.09 18.20
N PHE A 571 1.21 27.46 19.27
CA PHE A 571 0.20 26.59 19.89
C PHE A 571 -0.96 26.34 18.91
N MET A 572 -1.24 25.07 18.65
CA MET A 572 -2.24 24.58 17.68
C MET A 572 -2.01 25.07 16.24
N ARG A 573 -0.85 25.64 15.92
CA ARG A 573 -0.49 26.08 14.56
C ARG A 573 0.14 24.91 13.81
N TYR A 574 -0.52 24.43 12.77
CA TYR A 574 0.00 23.35 11.95
C TYR A 574 1.24 23.81 11.18
N PRO A 575 2.38 23.09 11.25
CA PRO A 575 3.66 23.62 10.77
C PRO A 575 3.93 23.37 9.28
N ILE A 576 2.91 22.96 8.53
CA ILE A 576 2.97 22.83 7.08
C ILE A 576 2.12 23.94 6.48
N TYR A 577 2.77 24.89 5.82
CA TYR A 577 2.15 26.10 5.30
C TYR A 577 1.72 25.90 3.86
N LYS A 578 0.69 26.62 3.40
CA LYS A 578 0.17 26.52 2.02
C LYS A 578 0.34 27.84 1.28
N ILE A 579 0.87 27.79 0.06
CA ILE A 579 0.80 28.89 -0.90
C ILE A 579 -0.48 28.64 -1.73
N PRO A 580 -1.50 29.51 -1.66
CA PRO A 580 -2.87 29.25 -2.14
C PRO A 580 -3.06 29.09 -3.66
#